data_AF-A0A931PQ13-F1
#
_entry.id   AF-A0A931PQ13-F1
#
_cell.length_a   1.000
_cell.length_b   1.000
_cell.length_c   1.000
_cell.angle_alpha   90.00
_cell.angle_beta   90.00
_cell.angle_gamma   90.00
#
_symmetry.space_group_name_H-M   'P 1'
#
loop_
_entity.id
_entity.type
_entity.pdbx_description
1 polymer ?
#
loop_
_entity_poly.entity_id
_entity_poly.type
_entity_poly.pdbx_seq_one_letter_code
_entity_poly.pdbx_strand_id
1 'polypeptide(L)'
;MTKIETIQGSRCPRCGLVVAPPARWCPHHPVAMQPASFPGVGEVVTFTTLHSPPEGFRSPLHIALVELDGGARFVCHGAETSWLKIGSVVAIEAVGDVYYFSHLGALDRARVFWRRTGRAGDRVSAIAQSLAKRVWKGKHRGGS
;
A
#
# COMPACT_ATOMS: atom_id res chain seq x y z
N MET A 1 -19.63 -2.21 2.17
CA MET A 1 -18.38 -2.87 1.70
C MET A 1 -17.54 -1.78 1.07
N THR A 2 -16.46 -1.40 1.74
CA THR A 2 -15.50 -0.37 1.31
C THR A 2 -14.85 -0.83 0.00
N LYS A 3 -15.07 -0.13 -1.11
CA LYS A 3 -14.56 -0.53 -2.44
C LYS A 3 -13.17 0.06 -2.60
N ILE A 4 -12.16 -0.74 -2.29
CA ILE A 4 -10.75 -0.39 -2.46
C ILE A 4 -10.47 -0.17 -3.95
N GLU A 5 -10.04 1.04 -4.31
CA GLU A 5 -9.79 1.42 -5.69
C GLU A 5 -8.39 0.96 -6.16
N THR A 6 -8.20 0.77 -7.47
CA THR A 6 -6.85 0.53 -8.03
C THR A 6 -6.28 1.83 -8.57
N ILE A 7 -5.19 2.31 -7.98
CA ILE A 7 -4.60 3.60 -8.32
C ILE A 7 -3.70 3.45 -9.53
N GLN A 8 -4.01 4.20 -10.59
CA GLN A 8 -3.18 4.26 -11.78
C GLN A 8 -1.99 5.19 -11.55
N GLY A 9 -0.83 4.79 -12.07
CA GLY A 9 0.38 5.58 -12.01
C GLY A 9 1.34 5.19 -13.10
N SER A 10 2.63 5.43 -12.87
CA SER A 10 3.67 5.13 -13.86
C SER A 10 4.97 4.69 -13.22
N ARG A 11 5.75 3.89 -13.94
CA ARG A 11 7.07 3.41 -13.53
C ARG A 11 8.12 3.81 -14.57
N CYS A 12 9.24 4.34 -14.11
CA CYS A 12 10.38 4.61 -14.97
C CYS A 12 11.07 3.28 -15.34
N PRO A 13 11.25 2.94 -16.63
CA PRO A 13 11.94 1.72 -17.03
C PRO A 13 13.45 1.76 -16.74
N ARG A 14 14.03 2.94 -16.51
CA ARG A 14 15.48 3.12 -16.29
C ARG A 14 15.89 3.04 -14.82
N CYS A 15 15.22 3.77 -13.93
CA CYS A 15 15.58 3.81 -12.51
C CYS A 15 14.56 3.15 -11.58
N GLY A 16 13.44 2.65 -12.11
CA GLY A 16 12.41 1.99 -11.33
C GLY A 16 11.55 2.91 -10.48
N LEU A 17 11.76 4.25 -10.52
CA LEU A 17 10.93 5.23 -9.82
C LEU A 17 9.45 5.01 -10.18
N VAL A 18 8.61 4.97 -9.16
CA VAL A 18 7.15 4.86 -9.27
C VAL A 18 6.49 6.16 -8.84
N VAL A 19 5.46 6.57 -9.56
CA VAL A 19 4.69 7.78 -9.27
C VAL A 19 3.20 7.55 -9.47
N ALA A 20 2.39 8.23 -8.67
CA ALA A 20 0.95 8.36 -8.87
C ALA A 20 0.59 9.82 -8.54
N PRO A 21 -0.20 10.54 -9.36
CA PRO A 21 -0.86 10.10 -10.60
C PRO A 21 0.10 9.76 -11.76
N PRO A 22 -0.40 9.20 -12.88
CA PRO A 22 0.42 8.87 -14.04
C PRO A 22 1.18 10.08 -14.58
N ALA A 23 2.47 9.89 -14.86
CA ALA A 23 3.34 10.92 -15.43
C ALA A 23 3.85 10.45 -16.79
N ARG A 24 3.99 11.36 -17.76
CA ARG A 24 4.51 11.02 -19.10
C ARG A 24 6.02 10.81 -19.11
N TRP A 25 6.76 11.58 -18.32
CA TRP A 25 8.23 11.62 -18.32
C TRP A 25 8.82 11.41 -16.93
N CYS A 26 9.98 10.76 -16.87
CA CYS A 26 10.71 10.60 -15.62
C CYS A 26 11.38 11.94 -15.21
N PRO A 27 11.28 12.38 -13.94
CA PRO A 27 11.92 13.60 -13.48
C PRO A 27 13.46 13.52 -13.44
N HIS A 28 14.03 12.31 -13.45
CA HIS A 28 15.48 12.10 -13.35
C HIS A 28 16.13 11.71 -14.67
N HIS A 29 15.35 11.26 -15.67
CA HIS A 29 15.88 10.71 -16.91
C HIS A 29 15.00 11.11 -18.11
N PRO A 30 15.58 11.37 -19.29
CA PRO A 30 14.82 11.72 -20.50
C PRO A 30 14.20 10.46 -21.15
N VAL A 31 13.37 9.74 -20.39
CA VAL A 31 12.71 8.50 -20.82
C VAL A 31 11.22 8.57 -20.50
N ALA A 32 10.41 8.03 -21.41
CA ALA A 32 8.97 7.93 -21.22
C ALA A 32 8.69 6.93 -20.09
N MET A 33 7.75 7.28 -19.22
CA MET A 33 7.31 6.38 -18.15
C MET A 33 6.35 5.34 -18.71
N GLN A 34 6.38 4.14 -18.14
CA GLN A 34 5.46 3.06 -18.50
C GLN A 34 4.26 3.04 -17.54
N PRO A 35 3.05 2.68 -18.01
CA PRO A 35 1.88 2.53 -17.13
C PRO A 35 2.15 1.55 -15.99
N ALA A 36 1.67 1.88 -14.80
CA ALA A 36 1.70 1.02 -13.62
C ALA A 36 0.39 1.14 -12.85
N SER A 37 0.02 0.09 -12.13
CA SER A 37 -1.12 0.10 -11.21
C SER A 37 -0.69 -0.32 -9.82
N PHE A 38 -1.30 0.32 -8.82
CA PHE A 38 -1.02 0.11 -7.41
C PHE A 38 -2.33 -0.24 -6.70
N PRO A 39 -2.34 -1.21 -5.77
CA PRO A 39 -3.46 -1.40 -4.87
C PRO A 39 -3.75 -0.09 -4.11
N GLY A 40 -5.02 0.29 -3.97
CA GLY A 40 -5.45 1.42 -3.14
C GLY A 40 -5.37 1.14 -1.65
N VAL A 41 -4.28 0.53 -1.21
CA VAL A 41 -3.97 0.31 0.21
C VAL A 41 -2.57 0.86 0.43
N GLY A 42 -2.38 1.56 1.55
CA GLY A 42 -1.09 2.18 1.84
C GLY A 42 -0.99 2.64 3.28
N GLU A 43 0.10 3.34 3.56
CA GLU A 43 0.45 3.86 4.88
C GLU A 43 0.56 5.38 4.84
N VAL A 44 -0.01 6.06 5.85
CA VAL A 44 0.05 7.52 5.95
C VAL A 44 1.47 7.96 6.27
N VAL A 45 2.09 8.69 5.34
CA VAL A 45 3.42 9.32 5.51
C VAL A 45 3.30 10.61 6.31
N THR A 46 2.30 11.42 5.97
CA THR A 46 1.98 12.66 6.67
C THR A 46 0.54 13.07 6.36
N PHE A 47 -0.05 13.91 7.20
CA PHE A 47 -1.38 14.46 6.99
C PHE A 47 -1.47 15.89 7.51
N THR A 48 -2.47 16.61 7.04
CA THR A 48 -2.75 17.99 7.43
C THR A 48 -4.26 18.25 7.43
N THR A 49 -4.66 19.24 8.21
CA THR A 49 -6.03 19.72 8.30
C THR A 49 -6.06 21.20 7.92
N LEU A 50 -6.73 21.51 6.82
CA LEU A 50 -6.96 22.87 6.36
C LEU A 50 -8.27 23.37 6.99
N HIS A 51 -8.15 24.23 8.00
CA HIS A 51 -9.30 24.86 8.67
C HIS A 51 -9.95 25.99 7.83
N SER A 52 -9.23 26.51 6.83
CA SER A 52 -9.73 27.52 5.90
C SER A 52 -9.41 27.10 4.46
N PRO A 53 -10.16 26.14 3.89
CA PRO A 53 -9.92 25.68 2.52
C PRO A 53 -10.46 26.70 1.49
N PRO A 54 -10.03 26.59 0.21
CA PRO A 54 -10.57 27.43 -0.87
C PRO A 54 -12.06 27.16 -1.13
N GLU A 55 -12.70 28.07 -1.85
CA GLU A 55 -14.11 27.94 -2.23
C GLU A 55 -14.38 26.60 -2.95
N GLY A 56 -15.54 26.01 -2.66
CA GLY A 56 -15.93 24.69 -3.17
C GLY A 56 -15.52 23.51 -2.27
N PHE A 57 -14.69 23.73 -1.25
CA PHE A 57 -14.33 22.70 -0.28
C PHE A 57 -14.98 22.95 1.10
N ARG A 58 -15.43 21.88 1.75
CA ARG A 58 -15.95 21.97 3.13
C ARG A 58 -14.81 22.09 4.12
N SER A 59 -14.98 22.97 5.11
CA SER A 59 -14.08 23.08 6.26
C SER A 59 -14.56 22.20 7.42
N PRO A 60 -13.65 21.51 8.15
CA PRO A 60 -12.22 21.37 7.85
C PRO A 60 -11.96 20.40 6.70
N LEU A 61 -10.97 20.70 5.86
CA LEU A 61 -10.51 19.82 4.78
C LEU A 61 -9.31 19.01 5.25
N HIS A 62 -9.47 17.70 5.34
CA HIS A 62 -8.38 16.80 5.70
C HIS A 62 -7.69 16.24 4.47
N ILE A 63 -6.36 16.25 4.47
CA ILE A 63 -5.54 15.76 3.37
C ILE A 63 -4.43 14.88 3.94
N ALA A 64 -4.18 13.73 3.32
CA ALA A 64 -3.09 12.84 3.68
C ALA A 64 -2.22 12.53 2.45
N LEU A 65 -0.93 12.37 2.71
CA LEU A 65 0.03 11.76 1.80
C LEU A 65 0.21 10.31 2.22
N VAL A 66 -0.14 9.39 1.33
CA VAL A 66 -0.10 7.95 1.56
C VAL A 66 0.95 7.32 0.67
N GLU A 67 1.78 6.45 1.22
CA GLU A 67 2.65 5.56 0.45
C GLU A 67 1.87 4.27 0.16
N LEU A 68 1.55 4.07 -1.12
CA LEU A 68 0.81 2.91 -1.60
C LEU A 68 1.65 1.64 -1.51
N ASP A 69 0.97 0.50 -1.38
CA ASP A 69 1.57 -0.81 -1.62
C ASP A 69 2.17 -0.85 -3.04
N GLY A 70 3.49 -0.79 -3.14
CA GLY A 70 4.22 -0.66 -4.40
C GLY A 70 5.08 0.61 -4.51
N GLY A 71 5.05 1.47 -3.49
CA GLY A 71 6.02 2.54 -3.24
C GLY A 71 5.68 3.90 -3.85
N ALA A 72 4.59 4.01 -4.61
CA ALA A 72 4.14 5.30 -5.13
C ALA A 72 3.51 6.13 -3.99
N ARG A 73 3.81 7.43 -3.96
CA ARG A 73 3.15 8.37 -3.04
C ARG A 73 1.90 8.94 -3.69
N PHE A 74 0.82 9.05 -2.93
CA PHE A 74 -0.47 9.50 -3.42
C PHE A 74 -1.15 10.42 -2.41
N VAL A 75 -1.82 11.46 -2.90
CA VAL A 75 -2.54 12.43 -2.06
C VAL A 75 -4.02 12.10 -2.10
N CYS A 76 -4.64 12.05 -0.92
CA CYS A 76 -6.07 11.76 -0.78
C CYS A 76 -6.71 12.58 0.34
N HIS A 77 -8.04 12.70 0.26
CA HIS A 77 -8.87 13.46 1.19
C HIS A 77 -9.36 12.57 2.33
N GLY A 78 -9.56 13.17 3.51
CA GLY A 78 -10.12 12.48 4.67
C GLY A 78 -11.47 13.05 5.06
N ALA A 79 -12.37 12.19 5.54
CA ALA A 79 -13.58 12.65 6.23
C ALA A 79 -13.28 13.12 7.66
N GLU A 80 -12.29 12.51 8.32
CA GLU A 80 -11.88 12.84 9.68
C GLU A 80 -10.40 12.49 9.89
N THR A 81 -9.70 13.24 10.76
CA THR A 81 -8.29 12.98 11.13
C THR A 81 -8.06 12.75 12.61
N SER A 82 -9.09 12.82 13.45
CA SER A 82 -8.98 12.69 14.92
C SER A 82 -8.27 11.39 15.36
N TRP A 83 -8.42 10.32 14.59
CA TRP A 83 -7.80 9.01 14.86
C TRP A 83 -6.62 8.68 13.93
N LEU A 84 -6.27 9.58 13.00
CA LEU A 84 -5.21 9.34 12.03
C LEU A 84 -3.85 9.62 12.66
N LYS A 85 -2.90 8.71 12.45
CA LYS A 85 -1.51 8.89 12.84
C LYS A 85 -0.61 8.65 11.64
N ILE A 86 0.58 9.23 11.68
CA ILE A 86 1.65 8.80 10.79
C ILE A 86 1.89 7.30 11.03
N GLY A 87 1.97 6.52 9.95
CA GLY A 87 2.03 5.07 9.98
C GLY A 87 0.66 4.36 10.01
N SER A 88 -0.45 5.10 10.03
CA SER A 88 -1.78 4.49 9.91
C SER A 88 -1.95 3.83 8.54
N VAL A 89 -2.41 2.57 8.55
CA VAL A 89 -2.76 1.84 7.32
C VAL A 89 -4.17 2.24 6.89
N VAL A 90 -4.31 2.66 5.63
CA VAL A 90 -5.56 3.18 5.06
C VAL A 90 -5.88 2.52 3.73
N ALA A 91 -7.16 2.44 3.42
CA ALA A 91 -7.65 2.10 2.09
C ALA A 91 -8.08 3.38 1.37
N ILE A 92 -7.91 3.41 0.05
CA ILE A 92 -8.31 4.51 -0.81
C ILE A 92 -9.55 4.09 -1.60
N GLU A 93 -10.51 4.98 -1.63
CA GLU A 93 -11.77 4.86 -2.36
C GLU A 93 -11.93 6.07 -3.29
N ALA A 94 -12.48 5.86 -4.48
CA ALA A 94 -12.82 6.94 -5.40
C ALA A 94 -14.31 7.26 -5.32
N VAL A 95 -14.65 8.55 -5.15
CA VAL A 95 -16.01 9.07 -5.24
C VAL A 95 -16.00 10.21 -6.26
N GLY A 96 -16.46 9.92 -7.47
CA GLY A 96 -16.26 10.81 -8.62
C GLY A 96 -14.77 10.97 -8.93
N ASP A 97 -14.30 12.22 -9.03
CA ASP A 97 -12.89 12.54 -9.28
C ASP A 97 -12.07 12.77 -7.99
N VAL A 98 -12.66 12.52 -6.82
CA VAL A 98 -12.02 12.72 -5.52
C VAL A 98 -11.68 11.39 -4.87
N TYR A 99 -10.43 11.26 -4.43
CA TYR A 99 -9.94 10.09 -3.71
C TYR A 99 -10.01 10.32 -2.21
N TYR A 100 -10.72 9.45 -1.51
CA TYR A 100 -10.84 9.48 -0.06
C TYR A 100 -10.04 8.34 0.56
N PHE A 101 -9.46 8.58 1.73
CA PHE A 101 -8.94 7.50 2.56
C PHE A 101 -9.93 7.14 3.66
N SER A 102 -10.10 5.84 3.91
CA SER A 102 -10.82 5.29 5.04
C SER A 102 -9.90 4.48 5.93
N HIS A 103 -10.06 4.63 7.24
CA HIS A 103 -9.26 3.89 8.21
C HIS A 103 -9.65 2.41 8.17
N LEU A 104 -8.67 1.52 7.98
CA LEU A 104 -8.90 0.08 8.03
C LEU A 104 -8.97 -0.37 9.50
N GLY A 105 -10.07 -1.04 9.88
CA GLY A 105 -10.24 -1.61 11.21
C GLY A 105 -9.16 -2.65 11.56
N ALA A 106 -9.07 -3.06 12.83
CA ALA A 106 -8.05 -4.02 13.28
C ALA A 106 -8.08 -5.35 12.51
N LEU A 107 -9.26 -5.86 12.16
CA LEU A 107 -9.43 -7.09 11.38
C LEU A 107 -9.02 -6.90 9.91
N ASP A 108 -9.33 -5.76 9.30
CA ASP A 108 -8.93 -5.45 7.93
C ASP A 108 -7.41 -5.25 7.82
N ARG A 109 -6.79 -4.64 8.84
CA ARG A 109 -5.33 -4.54 8.98
C ARG A 109 -4.68 -5.91 9.06
N ALA A 110 -5.23 -6.85 9.83
CA ALA A 110 -4.75 -8.23 9.87
C ALA A 110 -4.84 -8.87 8.47
N ARG A 111 -5.96 -8.72 7.76
CA ARG A 111 -6.11 -9.29 6.41
C ARG A 111 -5.13 -8.72 5.38
N VAL A 112 -4.84 -7.41 5.44
CA VAL A 112 -3.82 -6.75 4.60
C VAL A 112 -2.40 -7.22 4.98
N PHE A 113 -2.10 -7.29 6.27
CA PHE A 113 -0.80 -7.77 6.76
C PHE A 113 -0.51 -9.20 6.29
N TRP A 114 -1.51 -10.08 6.33
CA TRP A 114 -1.37 -11.45 5.85
C TRP A 114 -1.09 -11.53 4.33
N ARG A 115 -1.55 -10.56 3.53
CA ARG A 115 -1.17 -10.44 2.11
C ARG A 115 0.29 -10.01 1.94
N ARG A 116 0.79 -9.07 2.75
CA ARG A 116 2.22 -8.66 2.75
C ARG A 116 3.15 -9.82 3.16
N THR A 117 2.79 -10.63 4.17
CA THR A 117 3.61 -11.78 4.60
C THR A 117 3.59 -12.98 3.66
N GLY A 118 2.70 -13.02 2.66
CA GLY A 118 2.71 -14.05 1.62
C GLY A 118 4.04 -14.14 0.84
N ARG A 119 4.85 -13.07 0.83
CA ARG A 119 6.20 -13.07 0.22
C ARG A 119 7.31 -13.56 1.15
N ALA A 120 7.06 -13.60 2.47
CA ALA A 120 7.95 -14.19 3.47
C ALA A 120 7.58 -15.64 3.83
N GLY A 121 6.33 -16.04 3.58
CA GLY A 121 5.81 -17.39 3.78
C GLY A 121 6.54 -18.45 2.95
N ASP A 122 7.04 -18.09 1.76
CA ASP A 122 7.82 -19.02 0.92
C ASP A 122 9.10 -19.50 1.61
N ARG A 123 9.79 -18.62 2.35
CA ARG A 123 11.00 -18.99 3.10
C ARG A 123 10.68 -19.82 4.34
N VAL A 124 9.60 -19.50 5.05
CA VAL A 124 9.19 -20.25 6.25
C VAL A 124 8.69 -21.65 5.87
N SER A 125 7.94 -21.78 4.77
CA SER A 125 7.50 -23.06 4.21
C SER A 125 8.70 -23.91 3.77
N ALA A 126 9.70 -23.31 3.12
CA ALA A 126 10.93 -24.00 2.74
C ALA A 126 11.74 -24.47 3.96
N ILE A 127 11.84 -23.66 5.02
CA ILE A 127 12.52 -24.04 6.26
C ILE A 127 11.75 -25.17 6.96
N ALA A 128 10.43 -25.06 7.07
CA ALA A 128 9.58 -26.10 7.66
C ALA A 128 9.66 -27.42 6.88
N GLN A 129 9.61 -27.37 5.54
CA GLN A 129 9.79 -28.55 4.70
C GLN A 129 11.20 -29.15 4.82
N SER A 130 12.24 -28.34 5.00
CA SER A 130 13.61 -28.83 5.21
C SER A 130 13.78 -29.55 6.56
N LEU A 131 13.14 -29.03 7.61
CA LEU A 131 13.15 -29.63 8.95
C LEU A 131 12.31 -30.91 8.98
N ALA A 132 11.13 -30.91 8.36
CA ALA A 132 10.29 -32.09 8.22
C ALA A 132 11.00 -33.23 7.46
N LYS A 133 11.68 -32.92 6.33
CA LYS A 133 12.50 -33.92 5.61
C LYS A 133 13.67 -34.44 6.45
N ARG A 134 14.29 -33.59 7.27
CA ARG A 134 15.43 -34.00 8.13
C ARG A 134 14.97 -34.93 9.25
N VAL A 135 13.80 -34.68 9.83
CA VAL A 135 13.16 -35.58 10.82
C VAL A 135 12.79 -36.92 10.19
N TRP A 136 12.22 -36.91 8.97
CA TRP A 136 11.83 -38.14 8.29
C TRP A 136 13.02 -39.02 7.89
N LYS A 137 14.14 -38.40 7.50
CA LYS A 137 15.39 -39.10 7.14
C LYS A 137 16.16 -39.62 8.36
N GLY A 138 15.96 -39.03 9.54
CA GLY A 138 16.47 -39.56 10.81
C GLY A 138 15.72 -40.80 11.31
N LYS A 139 14.40 -40.87 11.06
CA LYS A 139 13.55 -41.98 11.51
C LYS A 139 13.81 -43.30 10.76
N HIS A 140 14.37 -43.26 9.55
CA HIS A 140 14.71 -44.45 8.75
C HIS A 140 16.11 -45.04 9.02
N ARG A 141 16.91 -44.44 9.92
CA ARG A 141 18.29 -44.89 10.21
C ARG A 141 18.51 -45.45 11.62
N GLY A 142 17.45 -45.56 12.43
CA GLY A 142 17.53 -46.00 13.83
C GLY A 142 16.83 -47.33 14.14
N GLY A 143 16.59 -48.19 13.14
CA GLY A 143 15.97 -49.50 13.35
C GLY A 143 16.73 -50.58 12.59
N SER A 144 17.86 -51.01 13.17
CA SER A 144 18.51 -52.30 12.91
C SER A 144 18.42 -53.11 14.19
#